data_AF-A0A2T2UYM0-F1
#
_entry.id   AF-A0A2T2UYM0-F1
#
_cell.length_a   1.000
_cell.length_b   1.000
_cell.length_c   1.000
_cell.angle_alpha   90.00
_cell.angle_beta   90.00
_cell.angle_gamma   90.00
#
_symmetry.space_group_name_H-M   'P 1'
#
loop_
_entity.id
_entity.type
_entity.pdbx_description
1 polymer ?
#
loop_
_entity_poly.entity_id
_entity_poly.type
_entity_poly.pdbx_seq_one_letter_code
_entity_poly.pdbx_strand_id
1 'polypeptide(L)'
;AVVAACNGLVLAGLLCSAVAVLGVAHAGPLALTLGLTMLCVVMLASANGALIPFALQALGIDPASAMGPFVTTLNDILGLTVYFLIASMTYL
;
A
#
# COMPACT_ATOMS: atom_id res chain seq x y z
N ALA A 1 -12.91 6.49 -1.33
CA ALA A 1 -12.14 6.83 -2.54
C ALA A 1 -11.37 8.15 -2.39
N VAL A 2 -12.03 9.31 -2.26
CA VAL A 2 -11.35 10.62 -2.20
C VAL A 2 -10.36 10.74 -1.04
N VAL A 3 -10.76 10.35 0.18
CA VAL A 3 -9.88 10.39 1.37
C VAL A 3 -8.62 9.52 1.17
N ALA A 4 -8.80 8.31 0.60
CA ALA A 4 -7.71 7.40 0.33
C ALA A 4 -6.75 7.96 -0.75
N ALA A 5 -7.29 8.57 -1.80
CA ALA A 5 -6.48 9.21 -2.83
C ALA A 5 -5.67 10.39 -2.27
N CYS A 6 -6.29 11.25 -1.45
CA CYS A 6 -5.59 12.34 -0.78
C CYS A 6 -4.48 11.81 0.14
N ASN A 7 -4.79 10.81 0.97
CA ASN A 7 -3.81 10.23 1.89
C ASN A 7 -2.66 9.55 1.13
N GLY A 8 -2.98 8.81 0.06
CA GLY A 8 -2.00 8.18 -0.80
C GLY A 8 -1.08 9.19 -1.48
N LEU A 9 -1.64 10.31 -1.96
CA LEU A 9 -0.84 11.37 -2.59
C LEU A 9 0.08 12.08 -1.59
N VAL A 10 -0.41 12.35 -0.37
CA VAL A 10 0.40 12.94 0.71
C VAL A 10 1.54 12.01 1.10
N LEU A 11 1.26 10.73 1.34
CA LEU A 11 2.26 9.73 1.71
C LEU A 11 3.28 9.50 0.59
N ALA A 12 2.84 9.43 -0.67
CA ALA A 12 3.71 9.32 -1.83
C ALA A 12 4.65 10.54 -1.95
N GLY A 13 4.11 11.76 -1.81
CA GLY A 13 4.90 12.99 -1.82
C GLY A 13 5.94 13.03 -0.71
N LEU A 14 5.56 12.64 0.52
CA LEU A 14 6.48 12.55 1.65
C LEU A 14 7.62 11.56 1.39
N LEU A 15 7.33 10.36 0.88
CA LEU A 15 8.36 9.38 0.55
C LEU A 15 9.28 9.84 -0.59
N CYS A 16 8.72 10.40 -1.66
CA CYS A 16 9.52 10.97 -2.75
C CYS A 16 10.46 12.07 -2.25
N SER A 17 9.95 12.96 -1.38
CA SER A 17 10.76 14.03 -0.78
C SER A 17 11.85 13.48 0.14
N ALA A 18 11.55 12.44 0.92
CA ALA A 18 12.53 11.79 1.79
C ALA A 18 13.66 11.16 0.97
N VAL A 19 13.33 10.43 -0.11
CA VAL A 19 14.33 9.84 -1.01
C VAL A 19 15.20 10.91 -1.66
N ALA A 20 14.62 12.03 -2.09
CA ALA A 20 15.35 13.13 -2.69
C ALA A 20 16.32 13.79 -1.70
N VAL A 21 15.91 14.00 -0.45
CA VAL A 21 16.73 14.64 0.59
C VAL A 21 17.84 13.72 1.08
N LEU A 22 17.59 12.41 1.20
CA LEU A 22 18.55 11.44 1.73
C LEU A 22 19.70 11.12 0.75
N GLY A 23 19.63 11.55 -0.50
CA GLY A 23 20.72 11.39 -1.47
C GLY A 23 21.06 9.92 -1.77
N VAL A 24 20.06 9.04 -1.75
CA VAL A 24 20.23 7.59 -1.91
C VAL A 24 20.66 7.23 -3.34
N ALA A 25 21.46 6.16 -3.50
CA ALA A 25 21.75 5.62 -4.83
C ALA A 25 20.44 5.24 -5.55
N HIS A 26 20.37 5.54 -6.86
CA HIS A 26 19.16 5.35 -7.67
C HIS A 26 17.91 6.08 -7.13
N ALA A 27 18.08 7.28 -6.58
CA ALA A 27 17.00 8.10 -6.02
C ALA A 27 15.79 8.28 -6.96
N GLY A 28 16.02 8.43 -8.27
CA GLY A 28 14.93 8.59 -9.25
C GLY A 28 14.01 7.37 -9.33
N PRO A 29 14.53 6.20 -9.76
CA PRO A 29 13.75 4.96 -9.81
C PRO A 29 13.16 4.57 -8.44
N LEU A 30 13.90 4.78 -7.34
CA LEU A 30 13.43 4.47 -6.00
C LEU A 30 12.25 5.35 -5.58
N ALA A 31 12.36 6.67 -5.77
CA ALA A 31 11.28 7.60 -5.44
C ALA A 31 10.02 7.30 -6.25
N LEU A 32 10.16 7.03 -7.55
CA LEU A 32 9.05 6.69 -8.42
C LEU A 32 8.39 5.36 -7.99
N THR A 33 9.19 4.34 -7.66
CA THR A 33 8.71 3.05 -7.15
C THR A 33 7.91 3.23 -5.87
N LEU A 34 8.48 3.89 -4.86
CA LEU A 34 7.84 4.07 -3.56
C LEU A 34 6.61 4.96 -3.63
N GLY A 35 6.66 6.04 -4.41
CA GLY A 35 5.55 6.96 -4.59
C GLY A 35 4.33 6.28 -5.24
N LEU A 36 4.54 5.57 -6.35
CA LEU A 36 3.47 4.83 -7.02
C LEU A 36 2.95 3.68 -6.15
N THR A 37 3.85 2.95 -5.48
CA THR A 37 3.47 1.88 -4.54
C THR A 37 2.55 2.41 -3.46
N MET A 38 2.91 3.50 -2.78
CA MET A 38 2.07 4.04 -1.70
C MET A 38 0.70 4.52 -2.20
N LEU A 39 0.64 5.16 -3.37
CA LEU A 39 -0.63 5.58 -3.92
C LEU A 39 -1.55 4.38 -4.17
N CYS A 40 -1.04 3.33 -4.80
CA CYS A 40 -1.79 2.11 -5.09
C CYS A 40 -2.19 1.35 -3.81
N VAL A 41 -1.26 1.17 -2.86
CA VAL A 41 -1.50 0.41 -1.64
C VAL A 41 -2.48 1.10 -0.71
N VAL A 42 -2.44 2.43 -0.58
CA VAL A 42 -3.43 3.17 0.24
C VAL A 42 -4.84 3.06 -0.36
N MET A 43 -4.96 3.09 -1.68
CA MET A 43 -6.24 2.88 -2.37
C MET A 43 -6.76 1.47 -2.12
N LEU A 44 -5.91 0.45 -2.29
CA LEU A 44 -6.24 -0.95 -2.03
C LEU A 44 -6.59 -1.21 -0.56
N ALA A 45 -5.82 -0.68 0.38
CA ALA A 45 -6.06 -0.79 1.82
C ALA A 45 -7.44 -0.24 2.19
N SER A 46 -7.84 0.89 1.60
CA SER A 46 -9.16 1.49 1.84
C SER A 46 -10.30 0.62 1.32
N ALA A 47 -10.11 -0.06 0.19
CA ALA A 47 -11.09 -1.01 -0.35
C ALA A 47 -11.16 -2.27 0.52
N ASN A 48 -10.01 -2.80 0.90
CA ASN A 48 -9.88 -3.99 1.75
C ASN A 48 -10.48 -3.79 3.15
N GLY A 49 -10.39 -2.58 3.71
CA GLY A 49 -11.01 -2.25 4.99
C GLY A 49 -12.53 -2.47 5.01
N ALA A 50 -13.19 -2.36 3.85
CA ALA A 50 -14.60 -2.70 3.70
C ALA A 50 -14.82 -4.16 3.29
N LEU A 51 -13.97 -4.72 2.41
CA LEU A 51 -14.16 -6.07 1.84
C LEU A 51 -13.82 -7.20 2.81
N ILE A 52 -12.80 -7.02 3.66
CA ILE A 52 -12.30 -8.07 4.56
C ILE A 52 -13.37 -8.52 5.58
N PRO A 53 -14.11 -7.63 6.26
CA PRO A 53 -15.20 -8.05 7.14
C PRO A 53 -16.23 -8.95 6.47
N PHE A 54 -16.64 -8.62 5.23
CA PHE A 54 -17.60 -9.43 4.47
C PHE A 54 -16.99 -10.78 4.07
N ALA A 55 -15.72 -10.81 3.66
CA ALA A 55 -15.03 -12.05 3.33
C ALA A 55 -14.89 -12.98 4.55
N LEU A 56 -14.55 -12.43 5.73
CA LEU A 56 -14.46 -13.19 6.97
C LEU A 56 -15.83 -13.74 7.39
N GLN A 57 -16.88 -12.92 7.31
CA GLN A 57 -18.24 -13.35 7.63
C GLN A 57 -18.72 -14.45 6.67
N ALA A 58 -18.39 -14.37 5.39
CA ALA A 58 -18.69 -15.42 4.41
C ALA A 58 -17.95 -16.75 4.69
N LEU A 59 -16.78 -16.69 5.34
CA LEU A 59 -16.04 -17.85 5.80
C LEU A 59 -16.50 -18.37 7.19
N GLY A 60 -17.51 -17.74 7.80
CA GLY A 60 -18.00 -18.10 9.13
C GLY A 60 -17.08 -17.67 10.28
N ILE A 61 -16.12 -16.79 10.02
CA ILE A 61 -15.19 -16.26 11.02
C ILE A 61 -15.75 -14.94 11.56
N ASP A 62 -15.76 -14.77 12.88
CA ASP A 62 -16.16 -13.51 13.51
C ASP A 62 -15.17 -12.38 13.14
N PRO A 63 -15.61 -11.36 12.37
CA PRO A 63 -14.74 -10.27 11.96
C PRO A 63 -14.14 -9.51 13.15
N ALA A 64 -14.85 -9.40 14.28
CA ALA A 64 -14.38 -8.63 15.42
C ALA A 64 -13.11 -9.22 16.05
N SER A 65 -12.97 -10.55 16.04
CA SER A 65 -11.83 -11.27 16.61
C SER A 65 -10.62 -11.31 15.65
N ALA A 66 -10.88 -11.45 14.34
CA ALA A 66 -9.83 -11.70 13.35
C ALA A 66 -9.36 -10.45 12.57
N MET A 67 -10.13 -9.35 12.57
CA MET A 67 -9.86 -8.16 11.74
C MET A 67 -8.46 -7.59 11.91
N GLY A 68 -7.95 -7.48 13.15
CA GLY A 68 -6.63 -6.91 13.42
C GLY A 68 -5.52 -7.62 12.63
N PRO A 69 -5.23 -8.90 12.93
CA PRO A 69 -4.18 -9.64 12.24
C PRO A 69 -4.48 -9.89 10.75
N PHE A 70 -5.75 -10.09 10.34
CA PHE A 70 -6.05 -10.33 8.92
C PHE A 70 -5.84 -9.09 8.04
N VAL A 71 -6.31 -7.92 8.50
CA VAL A 71 -6.20 -6.69 7.70
C VAL A 71 -4.74 -6.31 7.51
N THR A 72 -3.93 -6.35 8.57
CA THR A 72 -2.51 -5.96 8.48
C THR A 72 -1.72 -6.94 7.61
N THR A 73 -1.85 -8.24 7.84
CA THR A 73 -1.11 -9.26 7.06
C THR A 73 -1.50 -9.27 5.58
N LEU A 74 -2.79 -9.17 5.27
CA LEU A 74 -3.25 -9.14 3.89
C LEU A 74 -2.77 -7.86 3.18
N ASN A 75 -2.78 -6.72 3.89
CA ASN A 75 -2.26 -5.48 3.35
C ASN A 75 -0.73 -5.51 3.18
N ASP A 76 0.02 -6.21 4.03
CA ASP A 76 1.47 -6.42 3.86
C ASP A 76 1.77 -7.27 2.62
N ILE A 77 1.06 -8.39 2.42
CA ILE A 77 1.23 -9.25 1.25
C ILE A 77 0.92 -8.48 -0.03
N LEU A 78 -0.22 -7.77 -0.07
CA LEU A 78 -0.58 -6.95 -1.22
C LEU A 78 0.40 -5.79 -1.43
N GLY A 79 0.84 -5.16 -0.35
CA GLY A 79 1.79 -4.06 -0.36
C GLY A 79 3.12 -4.47 -0.99
N LEU A 80 3.69 -5.58 -0.55
CA LEU A 80 4.91 -6.15 -1.12
C LEU A 80 4.72 -6.60 -2.57
N THR A 81 3.57 -7.19 -2.89
CA THR A 81 3.27 -7.62 -4.27
C THR A 81 3.24 -6.43 -5.22
N VAL A 82 2.54 -5.35 -4.84
CA VAL A 82 2.50 -4.11 -5.62
C VAL A 82 3.87 -3.44 -5.70
N TYR A 83 4.62 -3.39 -4.60
CA TYR A 83 5.98 -2.87 -4.56
C TYR A 83 6.89 -3.59 -5.55
N PHE A 84 6.95 -4.92 -5.49
CA PHE A 84 7.83 -5.70 -6.38
C PHE A 84 7.37 -5.64 -7.83
N LEU A 85 6.07 -5.54 -8.11
CA LEU A 85 5.55 -5.36 -9.46
C LEU A 85 6.01 -4.02 -10.05
N ILE A 86 5.87 -2.93 -9.30
CA ILE A 86 6.29 -1.60 -9.75
C ILE A 86 7.81 -1.54 -9.85
N ALA A 87 8.54 -2.06 -8.85
CA ALA A 87 10.00 -2.11 -8.85
C ALA A 87 10.52 -2.88 -10.07
N SER A 88 9.88 -4.01 -10.42
CA SER A 88 10.18 -4.76 -11.63
C SER A 88 10.06 -3.86 -12.87
N MET A 89 8.98 -3.11 -13.02
CA MET A 89 8.79 -2.22 -14.18
C MET A 89 9.73 -1.01 -14.22
N THR A 90 10.29 -0.57 -13.09
CA THR A 90 11.15 0.62 -13.02
C THR A 90 12.64 0.32 -12.99
N TYR A 91 13.03 -0.89 -12.59
CA TYR A 91 14.43 -1.32 -12.46
C TYR A 91 14.87 -2.34 -13.51
N LEU A 92 13.94 -2.99 -14.23
CA LEU A 92 14.23 -3.76 -15.45
C LEU A 92 14.13 -2.86 -16.69
#